data_AF-Q3V305-F1
#
_entry.id   AF-Q3V305-F1
#
_cell.length_a   1.000
_cell.length_b   1.000
_cell.length_c   1.000
_cell.angle_alpha   90.00
_cell.angle_beta   90.00
_cell.angle_gamma   90.00
#
_symmetry.space_group_name_H-M   'P 1'
#
loop_
_entity.id
_entity.type
_entity.pdbx_description
1 polymer ?
#
loop_
_entity_poly.entity_id
_entity_poly.type
_entity_poly.pdbx_seq_one_letter_code
_entity_poly.pdbx_strand_id
1 'polypeptide(L)'
;MAPFPDEVDVFTAPHWRMKQLVGRYCDKLSKTNFSNNNDFRALLQSLYATFKEFKMHEQIENEYIIGLLQQRSQTIYNVHSDNKLSEMLSLFEKGLKNVKNEYEQLNYAKQLKERLEAFTRDFLPHMKEEEEVFQPMLMEYFTYEELKDIKKKVIAQHCSQKDTAELLRGLSLWNQAEERQKVLKYSVDEKADTEAEVSEHSTGITHLPPEVMLSIFSYLNPQELCRCSQVSTKWSQLAKTGSLWKHLYPVHWARGR
;
A
#
# COMPACT_ATOMS: atom_id res chain seq x y z
N MET A 1 -7.10 10.99 6.14
CA MET A 1 -7.06 11.37 7.57
C MET A 1 -6.55 10.14 8.26
N ALA A 2 -5.33 10.18 8.81
CA ALA A 2 -4.87 9.13 9.70
C ALA A 2 -5.84 9.06 10.89
N PRO A 3 -6.29 7.86 11.30
CA PRO A 3 -7.31 7.73 12.35
C PRO A 3 -6.84 8.19 13.74
N PHE A 4 -5.56 8.53 13.91
CA PHE A 4 -4.93 8.85 15.19
C PHE A 4 -4.07 10.13 15.10
N PRO A 5 -3.85 10.86 16.22
CA PRO A 5 -2.98 12.03 16.22
C PRO A 5 -1.53 11.68 15.86
N ASP A 6 -0.91 12.49 15.01
CA ASP A 6 0.44 12.25 14.52
C ASP A 6 1.43 11.96 15.65
N GLU A 7 1.41 12.68 16.77
CA GLU A 7 2.42 12.55 17.84
C GLU A 7 2.45 11.19 18.56
N VAL A 8 1.41 10.36 18.39
CA VAL A 8 1.32 9.00 18.94
C VAL A 8 1.23 7.90 17.88
N ASP A 9 1.25 8.28 16.60
CA ASP A 9 1.35 7.34 15.49
C ASP A 9 2.78 6.80 15.38
N VAL A 10 2.94 5.49 15.63
CA VAL A 10 4.25 4.81 15.65
C VAL A 10 4.58 4.11 14.32
N PHE A 11 3.62 3.98 13.40
CA PHE A 11 3.75 3.14 12.19
C PHE A 11 3.84 3.95 10.89
N THR A 12 3.06 5.03 10.74
CA THR A 12 2.90 5.73 9.45
C THR A 12 4.24 6.21 8.87
N ALA A 13 5.10 6.79 9.70
CA ALA A 13 6.39 7.31 9.27
C ALA A 13 7.40 6.20 8.87
N PRO A 14 7.63 5.15 9.68
CA PRO A 14 8.37 3.97 9.24
C PRO A 14 7.80 3.32 7.98
N HIS A 15 6.49 3.11 7.91
CA HIS A 15 5.84 2.43 6.78
C HIS A 15 5.88 3.25 5.50
N TRP A 16 5.84 4.58 5.60
CA TRP A 16 6.10 5.45 4.46
C TRP A 16 7.44 5.11 3.81
N ARG A 17 8.49 4.98 4.62
CA ARG A 17 9.82 4.63 4.13
C ARG A 17 9.84 3.24 3.53
N MET A 18 9.19 2.26 4.16
CA MET A 18 9.13 0.90 3.63
C MET A 18 8.40 0.85 2.28
N LYS A 19 7.24 1.52 2.17
CA LYS A 19 6.47 1.67 0.92
C LYS A 19 7.28 2.39 -0.16
N GLN A 20 8.08 3.40 0.20
CA GLN A 20 9.00 4.08 -0.72
C GLN A 20 10.07 3.12 -1.27
N LEU A 21 10.67 2.31 -0.41
CA LEU A 21 11.66 1.31 -0.82
C LEU A 21 11.06 0.23 -1.71
N VAL A 22 9.83 -0.19 -1.45
CA VAL A 22 9.05 -1.07 -2.33
C VAL A 22 8.91 -0.48 -3.71
N GLY A 23 8.44 0.76 -3.81
CA GLY A 23 8.34 1.47 -5.10
C GLY A 23 9.69 1.55 -5.84
N ARG A 24 10.77 1.87 -5.12
CA ARG A 24 12.12 1.98 -5.70
C ARG A 24 12.62 0.65 -6.27
N TYR A 25 12.46 -0.48 -5.57
CA TYR A 25 12.93 -1.75 -6.12
C TYR A 25 12.02 -2.28 -7.23
N CYS A 26 10.71 -2.04 -7.19
CA CYS A 26 9.80 -2.39 -8.29
C CYS A 26 10.19 -1.67 -9.58
N ASP A 27 10.51 -0.36 -9.49
CA ASP A 27 10.97 0.42 -10.62
C ASP A 27 12.31 -0.12 -11.17
N LYS A 28 13.30 -0.33 -10.30
CA LYS A 28 14.59 -0.92 -10.69
C LYS A 28 14.43 -2.30 -11.34
N LEU A 29 13.60 -3.17 -10.77
CA LEU A 29 13.35 -4.52 -11.27
C LEU A 29 12.77 -4.50 -12.69
N SER A 30 11.89 -3.53 -12.99
CA SER A 30 11.28 -3.37 -14.31
C SER A 30 12.26 -2.87 -15.39
N LYS A 31 13.30 -2.14 -14.99
CA LYS A 31 14.29 -1.50 -15.89
C LYS A 31 15.62 -2.25 -16.00
N THR A 32 15.86 -3.25 -15.15
CA THR A 32 17.14 -3.97 -15.11
C THR A 32 17.31 -4.85 -16.34
N ASN A 33 18.44 -4.71 -17.04
CA ASN A 33 18.83 -5.66 -18.08
C ASN A 33 19.51 -6.89 -17.44
N PHE A 34 18.77 -7.99 -17.33
CA PHE A 34 19.26 -9.23 -16.70
C PHE A 34 20.34 -9.95 -17.49
N SER A 35 20.50 -9.68 -18.79
CA SER A 35 21.62 -10.20 -19.59
C SER A 35 22.94 -9.47 -19.30
N ASN A 36 22.88 -8.24 -18.76
CA ASN A 36 24.07 -7.50 -18.37
C ASN A 36 24.47 -7.83 -16.92
N ASN A 37 25.70 -8.32 -16.72
CA ASN A 37 26.19 -8.72 -15.40
C ASN A 37 26.27 -7.55 -14.40
N ASN A 38 26.66 -6.36 -14.86
CA ASN A 38 26.78 -5.19 -13.99
C ASN A 38 25.40 -4.75 -13.49
N ASP A 39 24.41 -4.66 -14.38
CA ASP A 39 23.03 -4.31 -14.02
C ASP A 39 22.43 -5.35 -13.07
N PHE A 40 22.64 -6.63 -13.34
CA PHE A 40 22.19 -7.72 -12.46
C PHE A 40 22.77 -7.60 -11.05
N ARG A 41 24.09 -7.41 -10.93
CA ARG A 41 24.76 -7.28 -9.62
C ARG A 41 24.33 -6.01 -8.89
N ALA A 42 24.19 -4.89 -9.61
CA ALA A 42 23.73 -3.63 -9.05
C ALA A 42 22.30 -3.74 -8.50
N LEU A 43 21.40 -4.43 -9.22
CA LEU A 43 20.04 -4.72 -8.73
C LEU A 43 20.11 -5.55 -7.43
N LEU A 44 20.86 -6.65 -7.42
CA LEU A 44 20.94 -7.53 -6.23
C LEU A 44 21.55 -6.84 -5.01
N GLN A 45 22.57 -6.01 -5.20
CA GLN A 45 23.14 -5.20 -4.11
C GLN A 45 22.12 -4.19 -3.58
N SER A 46 21.37 -3.53 -4.47
CA SER A 46 20.30 -2.61 -4.09
C SER A 46 19.20 -3.33 -3.31
N LEU A 47 18.76 -4.51 -3.77
CA LEU A 47 17.77 -5.33 -3.08
C LEU A 47 18.27 -5.78 -1.70
N TYR A 48 19.51 -6.25 -1.62
CA TYR A 48 20.10 -6.67 -0.36
C TYR A 48 20.16 -5.53 0.67
N ALA A 49 20.54 -4.32 0.26
CA ALA A 49 20.51 -3.14 1.13
C ALA A 49 19.08 -2.80 1.58
N THR A 50 18.11 -2.81 0.66
CA THR A 50 16.70 -2.56 0.97
C THR A 50 16.14 -3.56 1.98
N PHE A 51 16.39 -4.86 1.79
CA PHE A 51 15.85 -5.90 2.67
C PHE A 51 16.55 -5.96 4.03
N LYS A 52 17.78 -5.45 4.16
CA LYS A 52 18.35 -5.18 5.48
C LYS A 52 17.61 -4.07 6.20
N GLU A 53 17.19 -3.03 5.48
CA GLU A 53 16.41 -1.93 6.05
C GLU A 53 15.02 -2.43 6.51
N PHE A 54 14.36 -3.30 5.71
CA PHE A 54 13.14 -4.01 6.15
C PHE A 54 13.38 -4.86 7.39
N LYS A 55 14.46 -5.63 7.43
CA LYS A 55 14.78 -6.46 8.60
C LYS A 55 15.04 -5.63 9.87
N MET A 56 15.70 -4.49 9.73
CA MET A 56 15.91 -3.56 10.83
C MET A 56 14.57 -2.98 11.32
N HIS A 57 13.70 -2.57 10.40
CA HIS A 57 12.37 -2.04 10.71
C HIS A 57 11.58 -3.00 11.59
N GLU A 58 11.52 -4.28 11.20
CA GLU A 58 10.78 -5.31 11.93
C GLU A 58 11.41 -5.62 13.29
N GLN A 59 12.74 -5.52 13.40
CA GLN A 59 13.44 -5.65 14.68
C GLN A 59 13.08 -4.49 15.63
N ILE A 60 13.00 -3.27 15.11
CA ILE A 60 12.60 -2.09 15.89
C ILE A 60 11.16 -2.27 16.39
N GLU A 61 10.25 -2.74 15.53
CA GLU A 61 8.86 -2.96 15.93
C GLU A 61 8.74 -4.04 17.00
N ASN A 62 9.43 -5.16 16.82
CA ASN A 62 9.47 -6.23 17.81
C ASN A 62 9.98 -5.73 19.18
N GLU A 63 11.08 -4.99 19.20
CA GLU A 63 11.74 -4.55 20.44
C GLU A 63 11.01 -3.40 21.13
N TYR A 64 10.53 -2.41 20.37
CA TYR A 64 10.02 -1.15 20.92
C TYR A 64 8.50 -1.01 20.92
N ILE A 65 7.77 -1.89 20.20
CA ILE A 65 6.31 -1.79 20.05
C ILE A 65 5.65 -3.11 20.46
N ILE A 66 5.85 -4.17 19.69
CA ILE A 66 5.09 -5.43 19.80
C ILE A 66 5.41 -6.13 21.12
N GLY A 67 6.68 -6.19 21.53
CA GLY A 67 7.06 -6.80 22.81
C GLY A 67 6.40 -6.12 24.02
N LEU A 68 6.28 -4.80 23.99
CA LEU A 68 5.58 -4.04 25.05
C LEU A 68 4.07 -4.28 25.00
N LEU A 69 3.48 -4.27 23.80
CA LEU A 69 2.05 -4.49 23.63
C LEU A 69 1.65 -5.90 24.08
N GLN A 70 2.44 -6.92 23.74
CA GLN A 70 2.25 -8.31 24.19
C GLN A 70 2.24 -8.43 25.71
N GLN A 71 3.18 -7.75 26.40
CA GLN A 71 3.26 -7.77 27.86
C GLN A 71 2.00 -7.20 28.53
N ARG A 72 1.38 -6.18 27.93
CA ARG A 72 0.19 -5.52 28.49
C ARG A 72 -1.12 -6.17 28.09
N SER A 73 -1.26 -6.58 26.83
CA SER A 73 -2.53 -7.09 26.31
C SER A 73 -2.79 -8.55 26.66
N GLN A 74 -1.75 -9.38 26.76
CA GLN A 74 -1.84 -10.84 26.97
C GLN A 74 -2.73 -11.57 25.93
N THR A 75 -3.04 -10.93 24.80
CA THR A 75 -3.94 -11.44 23.75
C THR A 75 -3.24 -11.64 22.41
N ILE A 76 -2.00 -11.16 22.26
CA ILE A 76 -1.21 -11.30 21.04
C ILE A 76 -0.32 -12.54 21.17
N TYR A 77 -0.72 -13.62 20.51
CA TYR A 77 -0.03 -14.92 20.56
C TYR A 77 0.90 -15.17 19.37
N ASN A 78 0.70 -14.46 18.27
CA ASN A 78 1.57 -14.53 17.10
C ASN A 78 2.60 -13.40 17.19
N VAL A 79 3.82 -13.76 17.55
CA VAL A 79 4.98 -12.87 17.49
C VAL A 79 5.18 -12.47 16.03
N HIS A 80 5.27 -11.17 15.80
CA HIS A 80 5.56 -10.52 14.52
C HIS A 80 6.69 -11.27 13.79
N SER A 81 6.33 -11.96 12.71
CA SER A 81 7.17 -12.99 12.09
C SER A 81 8.29 -12.37 11.26
N ASP A 82 9.43 -13.05 11.04
CA ASP A 82 10.56 -12.57 10.19
C ASP A 82 10.17 -12.25 8.72
N ASN A 83 8.88 -12.33 8.34
CA ASN A 83 8.30 -11.99 7.03
C ASN A 83 9.09 -12.57 5.84
N LYS A 84 9.76 -13.70 6.05
CA LYS A 84 10.68 -14.36 5.09
C LYS A 84 11.85 -13.46 4.65
N LEU A 85 12.18 -12.41 5.40
CA LEU A 85 13.27 -11.47 5.11
C LEU A 85 14.62 -12.17 5.08
N SER A 86 14.87 -13.07 6.02
CA SER A 86 16.12 -13.86 6.03
C SER A 86 16.24 -14.76 4.80
N GLU A 87 15.12 -15.29 4.31
CA GLU A 87 15.09 -16.11 3.10
C GLU A 87 15.39 -15.26 1.84
N MET A 88 14.80 -14.07 1.74
CA MET A 88 15.05 -13.13 0.64
C MET A 88 16.50 -12.65 0.62
N LEU A 89 17.08 -12.33 1.79
CA LEU A 89 18.51 -11.99 1.90
C LEU A 89 19.40 -13.15 1.43
N SER A 90 19.09 -14.39 1.84
CA SER A 90 19.81 -15.58 1.37
C SER A 90 19.70 -15.76 -0.14
N LEU A 91 18.51 -15.52 -0.72
CA LEU A 91 18.29 -15.56 -2.17
C LEU A 91 19.24 -14.58 -2.87
N PHE A 92 19.31 -13.32 -2.44
CA PHE A 92 20.18 -12.31 -3.05
C PHE A 92 21.67 -12.64 -2.92
N GLU A 93 22.10 -13.14 -1.76
CA GLU A 93 23.48 -13.58 -1.57
C GLU A 93 23.85 -14.74 -2.51
N LYS A 94 22.95 -15.71 -2.68
CA LYS A 94 23.15 -16.81 -3.65
C LYS A 94 23.29 -16.26 -5.07
N GLY A 95 22.47 -15.28 -5.45
CA GLY A 95 22.58 -14.60 -6.74
C GLY A 95 23.94 -13.91 -6.94
N LEU A 96 24.41 -13.19 -5.92
CA LEU A 96 25.69 -12.48 -5.96
C LEU A 96 26.92 -13.40 -5.96
N LYS A 97 26.83 -14.57 -5.30
CA LYS A 97 27.96 -15.51 -5.13
C LYS A 97 28.01 -16.57 -6.23
N ASN A 98 26.86 -17.09 -6.66
CA ASN A 98 26.79 -18.36 -7.40
C ASN A 98 26.44 -18.21 -8.89
N VAL A 99 25.81 -17.12 -9.32
CA VAL A 99 25.47 -16.89 -10.73
C VAL A 99 26.70 -16.38 -11.49
N LYS A 100 27.08 -17.08 -12.57
CA LYS A 100 28.34 -16.86 -13.32
C LYS A 100 28.17 -16.43 -14.76
N ASN A 101 27.05 -16.77 -15.40
CA ASN A 101 26.83 -16.53 -16.83
C ASN A 101 25.41 -16.02 -17.12
N GLU A 102 25.21 -15.52 -18.34
CA GLU A 102 23.94 -14.92 -18.78
C GLU A 102 22.75 -15.88 -18.64
N TYR A 103 22.93 -17.16 -19.01
CA TYR A 103 21.87 -18.15 -18.91
C TYR A 103 21.39 -18.36 -17.46
N GLU A 104 22.33 -18.44 -16.52
CA GLU A 104 22.02 -18.51 -15.09
C GLU A 104 21.38 -17.22 -14.58
N GLN A 105 21.82 -16.04 -15.05
CA GLN A 105 21.20 -14.75 -14.69
C GLN A 105 19.73 -14.69 -15.09
N LEU A 106 19.41 -15.10 -16.32
CA LEU A 106 18.03 -15.09 -16.83
C LEU A 106 17.14 -16.10 -16.08
N ASN A 107 17.67 -17.26 -15.71
CA ASN A 107 16.94 -18.24 -14.92
C ASN A 107 16.74 -17.78 -13.47
N TYR A 108 17.77 -17.20 -12.86
CA TYR A 108 17.67 -16.60 -11.53
C TYR A 108 16.65 -15.46 -11.52
N ALA A 109 16.61 -14.62 -12.57
CA ALA A 109 15.70 -13.49 -12.69
C ALA A 109 14.22 -13.89 -12.62
N LYS A 110 13.86 -15.06 -13.19
CA LYS A 110 12.48 -15.58 -13.10
C LYS A 110 12.08 -15.86 -11.65
N GLN A 111 12.91 -16.62 -10.94
CA GLN A 111 12.69 -16.93 -9.53
C GLN A 111 12.71 -15.67 -8.66
N LEU A 112 13.63 -14.74 -8.92
CA LEU A 112 13.71 -13.47 -8.21
C LEU A 112 12.41 -12.67 -8.29
N LYS A 113 11.84 -12.55 -9.50
CA LYS A 113 10.58 -11.82 -9.72
C LYS A 113 9.43 -12.46 -8.96
N GLU A 114 9.24 -13.77 -9.11
CA GLU A 114 8.18 -14.51 -8.41
C GLU A 114 8.28 -14.38 -6.88
N ARG A 115 9.50 -14.46 -6.34
CA ARG A 115 9.73 -14.34 -4.88
C ARG A 115 9.52 -12.92 -4.38
N LEU A 116 9.93 -11.89 -5.13
CA LEU A 116 9.67 -10.49 -4.78
C LEU A 116 8.18 -10.15 -4.85
N GLU A 117 7.47 -10.62 -5.86
CA GLU A 117 6.02 -10.45 -5.97
C GLU A 117 5.29 -11.11 -4.80
N ALA A 118 5.67 -12.35 -4.46
CA ALA A 118 5.11 -13.05 -3.31
C ALA A 118 5.38 -12.32 -2.00
N PHE A 119 6.62 -11.86 -1.78
CA PHE A 119 6.97 -11.07 -0.60
C PHE A 119 6.12 -9.78 -0.52
N THR A 120 6.01 -9.03 -1.61
CA THR A 120 5.26 -7.76 -1.63
C THR A 120 3.77 -7.96 -1.32
N ARG A 121 3.18 -9.06 -1.82
CA ARG A 121 1.79 -9.41 -1.55
C ARG A 121 1.52 -9.69 -0.07
N ASP A 122 2.51 -10.21 0.66
CA ASP A 122 2.39 -10.49 2.10
C ASP A 122 2.77 -9.25 2.94
N PHE A 123 3.79 -8.49 2.51
CA PHE A 123 4.38 -7.38 3.28
C PHE A 123 3.49 -6.13 3.35
N LEU A 124 2.77 -5.78 2.27
CA LEU A 124 1.90 -4.60 2.31
C LEU A 124 0.66 -4.79 3.21
N PRO A 125 -0.06 -5.94 3.14
CA PRO A 125 -1.13 -6.22 4.09
C PRO A 125 -0.66 -6.33 5.54
N HIS A 126 0.56 -6.84 5.77
CA HIS A 126 1.15 -6.88 7.10
C HIS A 126 1.27 -5.47 7.71
N MET A 127 1.92 -4.53 7.02
CA MET A 127 1.99 -3.12 7.47
C MET A 127 0.60 -2.50 7.71
N LYS A 128 -0.39 -2.90 6.91
CA LYS A 128 -1.76 -2.43 7.05
C LYS A 128 -2.42 -2.99 8.32
N GLU A 129 -2.19 -4.25 8.66
CA GLU A 129 -2.66 -4.85 9.91
C GLU A 129 -2.10 -4.09 11.13
N GLU A 130 -0.83 -3.71 11.10
CA GLU A 130 -0.23 -2.95 12.19
C GLU A 130 -0.88 -1.56 12.35
N GLU A 131 -1.09 -0.86 11.23
CA GLU A 131 -1.77 0.44 11.18
C GLU A 131 -3.24 0.35 11.65
N GLU A 132 -3.99 -0.69 11.26
CA GLU A 132 -5.44 -0.80 11.50
C GLU A 132 -5.81 -1.59 12.77
N VAL A 133 -4.91 -2.42 13.29
CA VAL A 133 -5.16 -3.29 14.46
C VAL A 133 -4.24 -2.91 15.63
N PHE A 134 -2.93 -2.88 15.42
CA PHE A 134 -2.00 -2.65 16.54
C PHE A 134 -1.98 -1.19 17.01
N GLN A 135 -2.10 -0.21 16.12
CA GLN A 135 -2.22 1.19 16.54
C GLN A 135 -3.44 1.46 17.46
N PRO A 136 -4.67 0.97 17.15
CA PRO A 136 -5.77 1.07 18.11
C PRO A 136 -5.52 0.30 19.41
N MET A 137 -4.93 -0.90 19.36
CA MET A 137 -4.60 -1.63 20.59
C MET A 137 -3.58 -0.88 21.46
N LEU A 138 -2.59 -0.24 20.85
CA LEU A 138 -1.62 0.62 21.55
C LEU A 138 -2.34 1.76 22.29
N MET A 139 -3.36 2.37 21.68
CA MET A 139 -4.18 3.40 22.33
C MET A 139 -5.02 2.88 23.50
N GLU A 140 -5.34 1.59 23.52
CA GLU A 140 -6.09 0.96 24.62
C GLU A 140 -5.19 0.62 25.82
N TYR A 141 -3.97 0.14 25.57
CA TYR A 141 -3.07 -0.39 26.62
C TYR A 141 -1.98 0.59 27.09
N PHE A 142 -1.81 1.73 26.42
CA PHE A 142 -0.80 2.73 26.77
C PHE A 142 -1.42 4.10 26.93
N THR A 143 -0.88 4.88 27.86
CA THR A 143 -1.23 6.29 27.98
C THR A 143 -0.68 7.09 26.79
N TYR A 144 -1.27 8.26 26.56
CA TYR A 144 -0.86 9.15 25.47
C TYR A 144 0.63 9.53 25.53
N GLU A 145 1.14 9.86 26.73
CA GLU A 145 2.54 10.24 26.91
C GLU A 145 3.49 9.03 26.75
N GLU A 146 3.09 7.83 27.16
CA GLU A 146 3.86 6.62 26.88
C GLU A 146 4.00 6.36 25.37
N LEU A 147 2.92 6.56 24.60
CA LEU A 147 2.96 6.41 23.14
C LEU A 147 3.84 7.45 22.46
N LYS A 148 3.85 8.69 22.96
CA LYS A 148 4.78 9.72 22.48
C LYS A 148 6.23 9.30 22.71
N ASP A 149 6.53 8.71 23.85
CA ASP A 149 7.89 8.25 24.16
C ASP A 149 8.28 7.01 23.36
N ILE A 150 7.35 6.08 23.13
CA ILE A 150 7.54 4.95 22.21
C ILE A 150 7.83 5.48 20.81
N LYS A 151 7.02 6.41 20.30
CA LYS A 151 7.23 7.04 18.98
C LYS A 151 8.61 7.66 18.88
N LYS A 152 9.04 8.46 19.87
CA LYS A 152 10.38 9.08 19.88
C LYS A 152 11.48 8.03 19.74
N LYS A 153 11.38 6.91 20.46
CA LYS A 153 12.35 5.80 20.36
C LYS A 153 12.33 5.14 18.99
N VAL A 154 11.15 4.80 18.47
CA VAL A 154 10.98 4.17 17.15
C VAL A 154 11.55 5.06 16.04
N ILE A 155 11.23 6.35 16.04
CA ILE A 155 11.75 7.31 15.06
C ILE A 155 13.26 7.47 15.20
N ALA A 156 13.79 7.57 16.43
CA ALA A 156 15.22 7.65 16.66
C ALA A 156 15.97 6.44 16.08
N GLN A 157 15.46 5.22 16.28
CA GLN A 157 16.10 4.01 15.73
C GLN A 157 16.06 3.97 14.20
N HIS A 158 14.93 4.34 13.58
CA HIS A 158 14.84 4.41 12.12
C HIS A 158 15.73 5.51 11.51
N CYS A 159 15.96 6.61 12.24
CA CYS A 159 16.81 7.72 11.78
C CYS A 159 18.29 7.57 12.15
N SER A 160 18.65 6.78 13.16
CA SER A 160 20.03 6.65 13.65
C SER A 160 21.00 6.13 12.58
N GLN A 161 20.49 5.46 11.54
CA GLN A 161 21.31 4.94 10.44
C GLN A 161 21.34 5.84 9.17
N LYS A 162 20.47 6.86 9.01
CA LYS A 162 20.47 7.80 7.85
C LYS A 162 19.79 9.14 8.16
N ASP A 163 20.25 10.17 7.44
CA ASP A 163 19.91 11.59 7.54
C ASP A 163 18.42 11.87 7.84
N THR A 164 18.16 12.39 9.05
CA THR A 164 16.84 12.78 9.58
C THR A 164 16.07 13.71 8.62
N ALA A 165 16.81 14.49 7.82
CA ALA A 165 16.26 15.42 6.83
C ALA A 165 15.53 14.72 5.66
N GLU A 166 15.96 13.53 5.24
CA GLU A 166 15.32 12.81 4.11
C GLU A 166 13.97 12.20 4.54
N LEU A 167 13.89 11.71 5.79
CA LEU A 167 12.66 11.18 6.38
C LEU A 167 11.63 12.29 6.63
N LEU A 168 12.05 13.42 7.23
CA LEU A 168 11.18 14.57 7.47
C LEU A 168 10.70 15.23 6.16
N ARG A 169 11.57 15.32 5.13
CA ARG A 169 11.13 15.72 3.78
C ARG A 169 10.10 14.76 3.23
N GLY A 170 10.31 13.46 3.42
CA GLY A 170 9.38 12.39 3.05
C GLY A 170 7.99 12.58 3.64
N LEU A 171 7.90 12.78 4.95
CA LEU A 171 6.66 13.12 5.66
C LEU A 171 5.99 14.37 5.08
N SER A 172 6.75 15.45 4.83
CA SER A 172 6.18 16.68 4.26
C SER A 172 5.62 16.47 2.85
N LEU A 173 6.29 15.66 2.02
CA LEU A 173 5.88 15.36 0.65
C LEU A 173 4.67 14.44 0.62
N TRP A 174 4.56 13.53 1.59
CA TRP A 174 3.42 12.62 1.69
C TRP A 174 2.19 13.30 2.25
N ASN A 175 2.32 14.14 3.27
CA ASN A 175 1.24 15.01 3.73
C ASN A 175 0.74 15.88 2.57
N GLN A 176 1.64 16.41 1.72
CA GLN A 176 1.25 17.13 0.50
C GLN A 176 0.59 16.23 -0.56
N ALA A 177 1.01 14.98 -0.72
CA ALA A 177 0.42 14.05 -1.69
C ALA A 177 -0.97 13.57 -1.25
N GLU A 178 -1.16 13.26 0.03
CA GLU A 178 -2.46 12.94 0.63
C GLU A 178 -3.40 14.14 0.56
N GLU A 179 -2.89 15.35 0.83
CA GLU A 179 -3.68 16.58 0.72
C GLU A 179 -4.04 16.91 -0.73
N ARG A 180 -3.15 16.67 -1.71
CA ARG A 180 -3.48 16.80 -3.13
C ARG A 180 -4.52 15.77 -3.59
N GLN A 181 -4.46 14.55 -3.05
CA GLN A 181 -5.44 13.50 -3.34
C GLN A 181 -6.81 13.81 -2.68
N LYS A 182 -6.81 14.45 -1.51
CA LYS A 182 -8.02 15.03 -0.89
C LYS A 182 -8.55 16.24 -1.66
N VAL A 183 -7.72 17.19 -2.08
CA VAL A 183 -8.16 18.34 -2.89
C VAL A 183 -8.75 17.85 -4.21
N LEU A 184 -8.20 16.79 -4.81
CA LEU A 184 -8.81 16.15 -5.98
C LEU A 184 -10.17 15.48 -5.66
N LYS A 185 -10.35 14.97 -4.43
CA LYS A 185 -11.58 14.32 -3.97
C LYS A 185 -12.66 15.32 -3.51
N TYR A 186 -12.28 16.44 -2.89
CA TYR A 186 -13.15 17.53 -2.44
C TYR A 186 -13.50 18.51 -3.57
N SER A 187 -12.61 18.72 -4.55
CA SER A 187 -12.93 19.53 -5.75
C SER A 187 -13.94 18.85 -6.69
N VAL A 188 -14.20 17.55 -6.50
CA VAL A 188 -15.29 16.81 -7.16
C VAL A 188 -16.61 16.98 -6.40
N ASP A 189 -16.58 17.34 -5.10
CA ASP A 189 -17.75 17.46 -4.22
C ASP A 189 -18.31 18.90 -4.14
N GLU A 190 -17.50 19.93 -4.38
CA GLU A 190 -17.94 21.35 -4.31
C GLU A 190 -18.55 21.93 -5.60
N LYS A 191 -18.78 21.12 -6.65
CA LYS A 191 -19.43 21.59 -7.90
C LYS A 191 -20.85 21.06 -8.11
N ALA A 192 -21.56 20.80 -7.03
CA ALA A 192 -22.99 20.57 -7.08
C ALA A 192 -23.65 21.29 -5.92
N ASP A 193 -23.89 22.59 -6.08
CA ASP A 193 -25.09 23.25 -5.57
C ASP A 193 -25.14 24.70 -6.08
N THR A 194 -25.92 24.90 -7.14
CA THR A 194 -26.57 26.19 -7.39
C THR A 194 -27.93 25.89 -7.98
N GLU A 195 -28.94 26.30 -7.22
CA GLU A 195 -30.36 25.99 -7.35
C GLU A 195 -30.98 26.50 -8.67
N ALA A 196 -31.99 25.76 -9.16
CA ALA A 196 -33.09 26.32 -9.94
C ALA A 196 -34.36 25.50 -9.66
N GLU A 197 -35.40 26.18 -9.15
CA GLU A 197 -36.70 25.63 -8.79
C GLU A 197 -37.62 25.34 -10.01
N VAL A 198 -38.59 24.45 -9.73
CA VAL A 198 -39.94 24.28 -10.32
C VAL A 198 -40.13 23.27 -11.49
N SER A 199 -41.10 22.37 -11.25
CA SER A 199 -42.08 21.78 -12.19
C SER A 199 -42.04 20.25 -12.41
N GLU A 200 -42.96 19.59 -11.69
CA GLU A 200 -43.89 18.54 -12.14
C GLU A 200 -43.40 17.20 -12.74
N HIS A 201 -43.64 16.16 -11.94
CA HIS A 201 -43.94 14.76 -12.27
C HIS A 201 -43.39 14.18 -13.58
N SER A 202 -42.19 13.62 -13.47
CA SER A 202 -41.70 12.55 -14.32
C SER A 202 -41.18 11.43 -13.40
N THR A 203 -41.99 10.41 -13.13
CA THR A 203 -41.52 9.18 -12.47
C THR A 203 -40.75 8.32 -13.48
N GLY A 204 -39.67 8.87 -14.01
CA GLY A 204 -38.72 8.16 -14.86
C GLY A 204 -37.67 7.43 -14.03
N ILE A 205 -37.20 6.29 -14.51
CA ILE A 205 -36.11 5.50 -13.90
C ILE A 205 -34.84 6.34 -13.60
N THR A 206 -34.66 7.45 -14.29
CA THR A 206 -33.57 8.44 -14.10
C THR A 206 -33.64 9.21 -12.77
N HIS A 207 -34.81 9.23 -12.13
CA HIS A 207 -35.05 9.88 -10.83
C HIS A 207 -34.86 8.94 -9.63
N LEU A 208 -34.54 7.66 -9.87
CA LEU A 208 -34.22 6.76 -8.77
C LEU A 208 -32.95 7.21 -8.02
N PRO A 209 -32.90 6.98 -6.70
CA PRO A 209 -31.69 7.21 -5.91
C PRO A 209 -30.50 6.40 -6.46
N PRO A 210 -29.27 6.94 -6.39
CA PRO A 210 -28.05 6.27 -6.84
C PRO A 210 -27.90 4.84 -6.29
N GLU A 211 -28.30 4.60 -5.04
CA GLU A 211 -28.17 3.31 -4.35
C GLU A 211 -29.06 2.25 -4.99
N VAL A 212 -30.30 2.63 -5.34
CA VAL A 212 -31.25 1.74 -6.02
C VAL A 212 -30.77 1.44 -7.44
N MET A 213 -30.24 2.44 -8.13
CA MET A 213 -29.66 2.27 -9.46
C MET A 213 -28.42 1.35 -9.44
N LEU A 214 -27.55 1.49 -8.45
CA LEU A 214 -26.39 0.61 -8.26
C LEU A 214 -26.82 -0.82 -7.92
N SER A 215 -27.88 -0.98 -7.13
CA SER A 215 -28.46 -2.30 -6.85
C SER A 215 -28.99 -2.95 -8.13
N ILE A 216 -29.67 -2.20 -9.00
CA ILE A 216 -30.13 -2.70 -10.31
C ILE A 216 -28.93 -3.08 -11.19
N PHE A 217 -27.93 -2.19 -11.28
CA PHE A 217 -26.73 -2.42 -12.09
C PHE A 217 -25.89 -3.61 -11.61
N SER A 218 -25.98 -3.98 -10.33
CA SER A 218 -25.28 -5.16 -9.80
C SER A 218 -25.74 -6.48 -10.42
N TYR A 219 -26.93 -6.52 -11.04
CA TYR A 219 -27.45 -7.68 -11.76
C TYR A 219 -27.04 -7.73 -13.24
N LEU A 220 -26.37 -6.69 -13.74
CA LEU A 220 -25.98 -6.57 -15.14
C LEU A 220 -24.56 -7.11 -15.38
N ASN A 221 -24.34 -7.70 -16.55
CA ASN A 221 -23.02 -8.13 -16.95
C ASN A 221 -22.14 -6.95 -17.46
N PRO A 222 -20.81 -7.12 -17.56
CA PRO A 222 -19.88 -6.10 -18.08
C PRO A 222 -20.32 -5.39 -19.37
N GLN A 223 -20.85 -6.14 -20.34
CA GLN A 223 -21.26 -5.59 -21.63
C GLN A 223 -22.53 -4.73 -21.50
N GLU A 224 -23.46 -5.16 -20.66
CA GLU A 224 -24.69 -4.43 -20.34
C GLU A 224 -24.40 -3.15 -19.57
N LEU A 225 -23.47 -3.18 -18.61
CA LEU A 225 -23.00 -1.98 -17.89
C LEU A 225 -22.40 -0.95 -18.87
N CYS A 226 -21.60 -1.39 -19.85
CA CYS A 226 -21.08 -0.53 -20.90
C CYS A 226 -22.19 0.12 -21.75
N ARG A 227 -23.29 -0.58 -22.01
CA ARG A 227 -24.47 0.00 -22.71
C ARG A 227 -25.23 0.98 -21.84
N CYS A 228 -25.45 0.65 -20.56
CA CYS A 228 -26.06 1.56 -19.59
C CYS A 228 -25.26 2.87 -19.46
N SER A 229 -23.93 2.81 -19.59
CA SER A 229 -23.08 3.99 -19.51
C SER A 229 -23.28 5.03 -20.64
N GLN A 230 -23.99 4.65 -21.71
CA GLN A 230 -24.29 5.49 -22.87
C GLN A 230 -25.65 6.19 -22.77
N VAL A 231 -26.48 5.84 -21.78
CA VAL A 231 -27.85 6.36 -21.66
C VAL A 231 -27.88 7.82 -21.18
N SER A 232 -27.05 8.15 -20.17
CA SER A 232 -26.90 9.51 -19.65
C SER A 232 -25.58 9.67 -18.91
N THR A 233 -25.17 10.91 -18.64
CA THR A 233 -23.99 11.21 -17.82
C THR A 233 -24.09 10.59 -16.42
N LYS A 234 -25.27 10.68 -15.79
CA LYS A 234 -25.58 10.07 -14.49
C LYS A 234 -25.42 8.55 -14.52
N TRP A 235 -25.96 7.88 -15.53
CA TRP A 235 -25.81 6.42 -15.68
C TRP A 235 -24.38 6.01 -16.01
N SER A 236 -23.64 6.84 -16.76
CA SER A 236 -22.22 6.63 -17.04
C SER A 236 -21.38 6.62 -15.77
N GLN A 237 -21.63 7.56 -14.86
CA GLN A 237 -20.95 7.63 -13.56
C GLN A 237 -21.26 6.40 -12.71
N LEU A 238 -22.54 6.04 -12.59
CA LEU A 238 -22.96 4.90 -11.77
C LEU A 238 -22.45 3.57 -12.33
N ALA A 239 -22.56 3.34 -13.65
CA ALA A 239 -22.12 2.10 -14.30
C ALA A 239 -20.60 1.88 -14.21
N LYS A 240 -19.80 2.93 -13.99
CA LYS A 240 -18.34 2.85 -13.83
C LYS A 240 -17.88 2.73 -12.38
N THR A 241 -18.81 2.64 -11.43
CA THR A 241 -18.50 2.49 -10.01
C THR A 241 -17.77 1.16 -9.77
N GLY A 242 -16.60 1.22 -9.14
CA GLY A 242 -15.75 0.03 -8.94
C GLY A 242 -16.41 -1.14 -8.21
N SER A 243 -17.50 -0.89 -7.45
CA SER A 243 -18.29 -1.94 -6.80
C SER A 243 -18.98 -2.91 -7.77
N LEU A 244 -19.29 -2.46 -8.99
CA LEU A 244 -19.93 -3.25 -10.05
C LEU A 244 -18.95 -4.13 -10.84
N TRP A 245 -17.64 -3.86 -10.73
CA TRP A 245 -16.59 -4.50 -11.53
C TRP A 245 -15.67 -5.40 -10.72
N LYS A 246 -16.07 -5.73 -9.47
CA LYS A 246 -15.30 -6.58 -8.53
C LYS A 246 -14.94 -7.96 -9.08
N HIS A 247 -15.70 -8.46 -10.06
CA HIS A 247 -15.51 -9.77 -10.68
C HIS A 247 -14.88 -9.72 -12.09
N LEU A 248 -14.42 -8.56 -12.56
CA LEU A 248 -13.61 -8.51 -13.77
C LEU A 248 -12.25 -9.15 -13.48
N TYR A 249 -12.06 -10.38 -13.95
CA TYR A 249 -10.76 -11.00 -14.02
C TYR A 249 -9.80 -10.08 -14.82
N PRO A 250 -8.66 -9.65 -14.26
CA PRO A 250 -7.71 -8.74 -14.91
C PRO A 250 -7.23 -9.20 -16.30
N VAL A 251 -7.37 -10.51 -16.58
CA VAL A 251 -6.94 -11.17 -17.81
C VAL A 251 -7.79 -10.77 -19.03
N HIS A 252 -9.06 -10.37 -18.85
CA HIS A 252 -9.92 -9.97 -19.98
C HIS A 252 -9.71 -8.51 -20.40
N TRP A 253 -9.52 -7.61 -19.44
CA TRP A 253 -9.09 -6.22 -19.67
C TRP A 253 -7.81 -6.17 -20.51
N ALA A 254 -6.82 -7.01 -20.19
CA ALA A 254 -5.54 -7.07 -20.91
C ALA A 254 -5.65 -7.62 -22.35
N ARG A 255 -6.78 -8.26 -22.70
CA ARG A 255 -7.00 -8.90 -24.01
C ARG A 255 -7.96 -8.14 -24.93
N GLY A 256 -8.49 -6.99 -24.48
CA GLY A 256 -9.38 -6.15 -25.30
C GLY A 256 -10.66 -6.85 -25.75
N ARG A 257 -11.22 -7.74 -24.92
CA ARG A 257 -12.54 -8.36 -25.11
C ARG A 257 -13.48 -7.97 -24.00
#